data_AF-A0A4P6EEE7-F1
#
_entry.id   AF-A0A4P6EEE7-F1
#
_cell.length_a   1.000
_cell.length_b   1.000
_cell.length_c   1.000
_cell.angle_alpha   90.00
_cell.angle_beta   90.00
_cell.angle_gamma   90.00
#
_symmetry.space_group_name_H-M   'P 1'
#
loop_
_entity.id
_entity.type
_entity.pdbx_description
1 polymer ?
#
loop_
_entity_poly.entity_id
_entity_poly.type
_entity_poly.pdbx_seq_one_letter_code
_entity_poly.pdbx_strand_id
1 'polypeptide(L)'
;MSQHLPPEALDEWADALRERFGLSEDDVPIALILNLAKDVADGVARPAAPFSAFVAGLVAGRAGGSADDIRDATSAVSELASTWKTP
;
A
#
# COMPACT_ATOMS: atom_id res chain seq x y z
N MET A 1 1.73 -23.49 -2.80
CA MET A 1 2.46 -22.88 -3.93
C MET A 1 1.87 -21.51 -4.14
N SER A 2 2.63 -20.43 -3.92
CA SER A 2 2.15 -19.07 -4.17
C SER A 2 2.11 -18.87 -5.68
N GLN A 3 0.93 -18.98 -6.27
CA GLN A 3 0.73 -18.65 -7.67
C GLN A 3 1.03 -17.15 -7.84
N HIS A 4 2.08 -16.82 -8.59
CA HIS A 4 2.32 -15.44 -8.98
C HIS A 4 1.14 -15.01 -9.85
N LEU A 5 0.38 -14.03 -9.38
CA LEU A 5 -0.66 -13.39 -10.15
C LEU A 5 0.03 -12.57 -11.25
N PRO A 6 -0.36 -12.73 -12.52
CA PRO A 6 0.11 -11.82 -13.56
C PRO A 6 -0.43 -10.40 -13.28
N PRO A 7 0.20 -9.34 -13.83
CA PRO A 7 -0.18 -7.95 -13.53
C PRO A 7 -1.68 -7.68 -13.71
N GLU A 8 -2.28 -8.21 -14.78
CA GLU A 8 -3.70 -8.09 -15.07
C GLU A 8 -4.61 -8.70 -13.98
N ALA A 9 -4.14 -9.73 -13.28
CA ALA A 9 -4.91 -10.36 -12.21
C ALA A 9 -4.92 -9.50 -10.92
N LEU A 10 -4.01 -8.53 -10.78
CA LEU A 10 -4.08 -7.53 -9.72
C LEU A 10 -5.13 -6.47 -10.02
N ASP A 11 -5.26 -6.04 -11.28
CA ASP A 11 -6.28 -5.10 -11.72
C ASP A 11 -7.68 -5.72 -11.57
N GLU A 12 -7.87 -6.96 -12.06
CA GLU A 12 -9.13 -7.71 -11.87
C GLU A 12 -9.49 -7.88 -10.38
N TRP A 13 -8.50 -8.14 -9.54
CA TRP A 13 -8.71 -8.26 -8.10
C TRP A 13 -9.07 -6.93 -7.45
N ALA A 14 -8.42 -5.84 -7.84
CA ALA A 14 -8.73 -4.50 -7.38
C ALA A 14 -10.16 -4.10 -7.76
N ASP A 15 -10.58 -4.41 -8.99
CA ASP A 15 -11.94 -4.16 -9.46
C ASP A 15 -12.98 -4.97 -8.68
N ALA A 16 -12.71 -6.25 -8.41
CA ALA A 16 -13.58 -7.06 -7.56
C ALA A 16 -13.71 -6.51 -6.12
N LEU A 17 -12.63 -5.97 -5.56
CA LEU A 17 -12.66 -5.29 -4.26
C LEU A 17 -13.46 -3.98 -4.32
N ARG A 18 -13.25 -3.18 -5.36
CA ARG A 18 -13.95 -1.91 -5.57
C ARG A 18 -15.46 -2.12 -5.67
N GLU A 19 -15.87 -3.07 -6.50
CA GLU A 19 -17.28 -3.44 -6.64
C GLU A 19 -17.87 -3.92 -5.31
N ARG A 20 -17.16 -4.82 -4.61
CA ARG A 20 -17.64 -5.39 -3.34
C ARG A 20 -17.82 -4.37 -2.23
N PHE A 21 -16.95 -3.38 -2.16
CA PHE A 21 -16.91 -2.41 -1.06
C PHE A 21 -17.41 -1.01 -1.43
N GLY A 22 -17.85 -0.80 -2.68
CA GLY A 22 -18.35 0.49 -3.16
C GLY A 22 -17.24 1.54 -3.24
N LEU A 23 -16.03 1.14 -3.61
CA LEU A 23 -14.87 2.01 -3.72
C LEU A 23 -14.69 2.51 -5.16
N SER A 24 -14.16 3.72 -5.30
CA SER A 24 -13.69 4.29 -6.56
C SER A 24 -12.27 3.84 -6.89
N GLU A 25 -11.81 4.17 -8.10
CA GLU A 25 -10.40 3.93 -8.49
C GLU A 25 -9.41 4.66 -7.58
N ASP A 26 -9.77 5.87 -7.15
CA ASP A 26 -8.95 6.73 -6.31
C ASP A 26 -8.84 6.25 -4.86
N ASP A 27 -9.81 5.46 -4.38
CA ASP A 27 -9.80 4.87 -3.03
C ASP A 27 -8.78 3.74 -2.89
N VAL A 28 -8.39 3.11 -4.02
CA VAL A 28 -7.43 1.99 -4.06
C VAL A 28 -6.34 2.28 -5.10
N PRO A 29 -5.39 3.20 -4.80
CA PRO A 29 -4.32 3.55 -5.72
C PRO A 29 -3.25 2.46 -5.77
N ILE A 30 -3.42 1.48 -6.67
CA ILE A 30 -2.54 0.29 -6.80
C ILE A 30 -1.07 0.68 -6.89
N ALA A 31 -0.72 1.60 -7.81
CA ALA A 31 0.66 2.01 -8.04
C ALA A 31 1.31 2.60 -6.78
N LEU A 32 0.57 3.40 -5.99
CA LEU A 32 1.06 3.99 -4.76
C LEU A 32 1.34 2.91 -3.70
N ILE A 33 0.41 1.96 -3.54
CA ILE A 33 0.55 0.85 -2.57
C ILE A 33 1.74 -0.05 -2.95
N LEU A 34 1.90 -0.37 -4.23
CA LEU A 34 3.03 -1.18 -4.71
C LEU A 34 4.37 -0.48 -4.55
N ASN A 35 4.42 0.84 -4.77
CA ASN A 35 5.64 1.64 -4.54
C ASN A 35 6.00 1.66 -3.06
N LEU A 36 5.03 1.90 -2.16
CA LEU A 36 5.25 1.80 -0.72
C LEU A 36 5.80 0.43 -0.33
N ALA A 37 5.19 -0.65 -0.83
CA ALA A 37 5.62 -2.01 -0.54
C ALA A 37 7.07 -2.25 -1.00
N LYS A 38 7.45 -1.71 -2.16
CA LYS A 38 8.82 -1.76 -2.69
C LYS A 38 9.80 -1.00 -1.79
N ASP A 39 9.50 0.26 -1.47
CA ASP A 39 10.37 1.11 -0.64
C ASP A 39 10.65 0.45 0.72
N VAL A 40 9.62 -0.14 1.33
CA VAL A 40 9.75 -0.84 2.62
C VAL A 40 10.51 -2.17 2.46
N ALA A 41 10.26 -2.92 1.39
CA ALA A 41 10.96 -4.17 1.12
C ALA A 41 12.47 -3.95 0.92
N ASP A 42 12.83 -2.86 0.26
CA ASP A 42 14.21 -2.48 -0.06
C ASP A 42 14.90 -1.79 1.14
N GLY A 43 14.22 -0.89 1.84
CA GLY A 43 14.79 -0.09 2.93
C GLY A 43 14.75 -0.73 4.32
N VAL A 44 13.76 -1.59 4.60
CA VAL A 44 13.59 -2.21 5.93
C VAL A 44 13.85 -3.71 5.86
N ALA A 45 12.92 -4.45 5.24
CA ALA A 45 13.02 -5.88 4.97
C ALA A 45 11.81 -6.34 4.16
N ARG A 46 11.97 -7.34 3.29
CA ARG A 46 10.85 -7.92 2.52
C ARG A 46 9.60 -8.28 3.35
N PRO A 47 9.70 -8.90 4.56
CA PRO A 47 8.53 -9.19 5.39
C PRO A 47 7.81 -7.95 5.95
N ALA A 48 8.47 -6.79 5.99
CA ALA A 48 7.89 -5.56 6.53
C ALA A 48 6.92 -4.88 5.54
N ALA A 49 6.97 -5.21 4.25
CA ALA A 49 6.13 -4.59 3.22
C ALA A 49 4.61 -4.73 3.48
N PRO A 50 4.04 -5.93 3.66
CA PRO A 50 2.60 -6.08 3.93
C PRO A 50 2.19 -5.46 5.27
N PHE A 51 3.05 -5.54 6.30
CA PHE A 51 2.82 -4.89 7.59
C PHE A 51 2.71 -3.36 7.45
N SER A 52 3.63 -2.76 6.70
CA SER A 52 3.69 -1.31 6.52
C SER A 52 2.57 -0.78 5.64
N ALA A 53 2.15 -1.54 4.62
CA ALA A 53 0.97 -1.20 3.82
C ALA A 53 -0.31 -1.18 4.68
N PHE A 54 -0.49 -2.16 5.56
CA PHE A 54 -1.62 -2.17 6.51
C PHE A 54 -1.57 -0.96 7.46
N VAL A 55 -0.39 -0.63 8.00
CA VAL A 55 -0.22 0.52 8.90
C VAL A 55 -0.53 1.84 8.17
N ALA A 56 -0.04 2.02 6.93
CA ALA A 56 -0.35 3.21 6.13
C ALA A 56 -1.86 3.37 5.92
N GLY A 57 -2.56 2.28 5.56
CA GLY A 57 -4.02 2.29 5.43
C GLY A 57 -4.74 2.62 6.75
N LEU A 58 -4.28 2.09 7.88
CA LEU A 58 -4.84 2.39 9.19
C LEU A 58 -4.64 3.86 9.59
N VAL A 59 -3.48 4.44 9.27
CA VAL A 59 -3.19 5.86 9.52
C VAL A 59 -4.07 6.75 8.65
N ALA A 60 -4.15 6.48 7.34
CA ALA A 60 -5.00 7.22 6.42
C ALA A 60 -6.48 7.17 6.83
N GLY A 61 -6.99 5.99 7.17
CA GLY A 61 -8.37 5.81 7.62
C GLY A 61 -8.69 6.54 8.93
N ARG A 62 -7.71 6.74 9.81
CA ARG A 62 -7.86 7.54 11.04
C ARG A 62 -7.83 9.05 10.78
N ALA A 63 -7.20 9.49 9.69
CA ALA A 63 -7.10 10.89 9.31
C ALA A 63 -8.34 11.40 8.55
N GLY A 64 -9.14 10.50 7.99
CA GLY A 64 -10.36 10.83 7.25
C GLY A 64 -10.60 9.92 6.06
N GLY A 65 -9.56 9.23 5.58
CA GLY A 65 -9.62 8.30 4.46
C GLY A 65 -9.72 8.97 3.10
N SER A 66 -9.41 10.27 3.00
CA SER A 66 -9.34 10.94 1.70
C SER A 66 -8.12 10.47 0.90
N ALA A 67 -8.13 10.71 -0.42
CA ALA A 67 -6.99 10.41 -1.28
C ALA A 67 -5.71 11.16 -0.83
N ASP A 68 -5.85 12.34 -0.24
CA ASP A 68 -4.74 13.10 0.35
C ASP A 68 -4.21 12.39 1.60
N ASP A 69 -5.08 11.93 2.49
CA ASP A 69 -4.68 11.17 3.70
C ASP A 69 -3.91 9.88 3.34
N ILE A 70 -4.31 9.20 2.25
CA ILE A 70 -3.62 8.01 1.75
C ILE A 70 -2.22 8.39 1.24
N ARG A 71 -2.10 9.46 0.44
CA ARG A 71 -0.79 9.93 -0.06
C ARG A 71 0.12 10.35 1.08
N ASP A 72 -0.39 11.08 2.06
CA ASP A 72 0.39 11.53 3.21
C ASP A 72 0.87 10.34 4.06
N ALA A 73 -0.02 9.38 4.35
CA ALA A 73 0.33 8.20 5.14
C ALA A 73 1.37 7.32 4.41
N THR A 74 1.19 7.10 3.11
CA THR A 74 2.15 6.31 2.31
C THR A 74 3.51 7.02 2.20
N SER A 75 3.53 8.35 1.97
CA SER A 75 4.77 9.14 1.94
C SER A 75 5.52 9.06 3.27
N ALA A 76 4.83 9.27 4.40
CA ALA A 76 5.43 9.20 5.72
C ALA A 76 6.07 7.84 6.03
N VAL A 77 5.43 6.74 5.60
CA VAL A 77 5.99 5.39 5.79
C VAL A 77 7.18 5.14 4.86
N SER A 78 7.12 5.56 3.59
CA SER A 78 8.27 5.46 2.67
C SER A 78 9.47 6.28 3.16
N GLU A 79 9.25 7.50 3.67
CA GLU A 79 10.30 8.34 4.26
C GLU A 79 10.94 7.67 5.48
N LEU A 80 10.13 7.10 6.37
CA LEU A 80 10.63 6.35 7.52
C LEU A 80 11.46 5.12 7.08
N ALA A 81 10.99 4.37 6.08
CA ALA A 81 11.72 3.24 5.51
C ALA A 81 13.07 3.66 4.92
N SER A 82 13.13 4.80 4.23
CA SER A 82 14.35 5.31 3.58
C SER A 82 15.47 5.69 4.57
N THR A 83 15.10 6.06 5.80
CA THR A 83 16.03 6.46 6.85
C THR A 83 16.27 5.36 7.88
N TRP A 84 15.64 4.19 7.69
CA TRP A 84 15.73 3.07 8.61
C TRP A 84 17.14 2.48 8.61
N LYS A 85 17.87 2.68 9.72
CA LYS A 85 19.15 2.00 9.96
C LYS A 85 18.85 0.72 10.73
N THR A 86 19.06 -0.41 10.07
CA THR A 86 19.03 -1.71 10.72
C THR A 86 20.03 -1.70 11.89
N PRO A 87 19.64 -2.16 13.10
CA PRO A 87 20.57 -2.37 14.20
C PRO A 87 21.72 -3.32 13.82
#